data_AF-X1IRL5-F1
#
_entry.id   AF-X1IRL5-F1
#
_cell.length_a   1.000
_cell.length_b   1.000
_cell.length_c   1.000
_cell.angle_alpha   90.00
_cell.angle_beta   90.00
_cell.angle_gamma   90.00
#
_symmetry.space_group_name_H-M   'P 1'
#
loop_
_entity.id
_entity.type
_entity.pdbx_description
1 polymer ?
#
loop_
_entity_poly.entity_id
_entity_poly.type
_entity_poly.pdbx_seq_one_letter_code
_entity_poly.pdbx_strand_id
1 'polypeptide(L)'
;YHIDGTRDTLPATIAMNEAIRTAKPEQEIVLVTDGNPSYPAGIHFINQNYEPNLTHKKVIGLQNLDSESEEFRPFKELIERLNRTYKFHTRAAYGFNSRNGAVALTTLFVTHYNFLRPHISLNYSVPIPLEPLRDIDTLQGKWAKILQLATEPSLN
;
A
#
# COMPACT_ATOMS: atom_id res chain seq x y z
N TYR A 1 -4.95 -8.51 -4.10
CA TYR A 1 -4.93 -7.04 -4.20
C TYR A 1 -6.15 -6.56 -4.94
N HIS A 2 -6.81 -5.52 -4.42
CA HIS A 2 -7.95 -4.88 -5.08
C HIS A 2 -7.44 -3.85 -6.09
N ILE A 3 -7.99 -3.88 -7.30
CA ILE A 3 -7.70 -2.92 -8.37
C ILE A 3 -9.01 -2.45 -8.99
N ASP A 4 -9.03 -1.18 -9.36
CA ASP A 4 -10.16 -0.55 -10.04
C ASP A 4 -9.68 0.45 -11.09
N GLY A 5 -10.51 0.68 -12.11
CA GLY A 5 -10.25 1.65 -13.18
C GLY A 5 -10.66 3.08 -12.80
N THR A 6 -11.42 3.26 -11.71
CA THR A 6 -11.89 4.57 -11.24
C THR A 6 -11.26 4.96 -9.93
N ARG A 7 -11.43 6.25 -9.56
CA ARG A 7 -10.98 6.82 -8.28
C ARG A 7 -12.17 7.14 -7.37
N ASP A 8 -13.29 6.44 -7.55
CA ASP A 8 -14.57 6.72 -6.92
C ASP A 8 -14.63 6.24 -5.46
N THR A 9 -15.73 6.56 -4.78
CA THR A 9 -15.95 6.28 -3.36
C THR A 9 -15.85 4.80 -3.02
N LEU A 10 -16.40 3.89 -3.85
CA LEU A 10 -16.37 2.46 -3.56
C LEU A 10 -14.93 1.90 -3.58
N PRO A 11 -14.12 2.10 -4.63
CA PRO A 11 -12.70 1.70 -4.61
C PRO A 11 -11.90 2.32 -3.45
N ALA A 12 -12.12 3.61 -3.16
CA ALA A 12 -11.47 4.29 -2.05
C ALA A 12 -11.81 3.64 -0.69
N THR A 13 -13.09 3.34 -0.47
CA THR A 13 -13.60 2.68 0.76
C THR A 13 -12.96 1.31 0.94
N ILE A 14 -12.92 0.50 -0.12
CA ILE A 14 -12.29 -0.83 -0.08
C ILE A 14 -10.81 -0.72 0.26
N ALA A 15 -10.08 0.21 -0.36
CA ALA A 15 -8.66 0.41 -0.10
C ALA A 15 -8.39 0.83 1.35
N MET A 16 -9.21 1.72 1.91
CA MET A 16 -9.10 2.14 3.31
C MET A 16 -9.42 1.00 4.28
N ASN A 17 -10.48 0.22 4.02
CA ASN A 17 -10.81 -0.96 4.84
C ASN A 17 -9.70 -2.02 4.83
N GLU A 18 -9.08 -2.27 3.67
CA GLU A 18 -7.95 -3.19 3.59
C GLU A 18 -6.72 -2.70 4.38
N ALA A 19 -6.47 -1.38 4.40
CA ALA A 19 -5.42 -0.81 5.24
C ALA A 19 -5.75 -0.98 6.74
N ILE A 20 -6.98 -0.61 7.14
CA ILE A 20 -7.47 -0.73 8.52
C ILE A 20 -7.41 -2.18 9.02
N ARG A 21 -7.77 -3.16 8.18
CA ARG A 21 -7.73 -4.59 8.50
C ARG A 21 -6.32 -5.08 8.91
N THR A 22 -5.27 -4.38 8.51
CA THR A 22 -3.87 -4.73 8.85
C THR A 22 -3.33 -4.01 10.08
N ALA A 23 -4.12 -3.09 10.68
CA ALA A 23 -3.78 -2.42 11.92
C ALA A 23 -3.88 -3.37 13.12
N LYS A 24 -3.13 -3.07 14.19
CA LYS A 24 -3.27 -3.81 15.46
C LYS A 24 -4.59 -3.42 16.15
N PRO A 25 -5.18 -4.29 16.99
CA PRO A 25 -6.50 -4.06 17.59
C PRO A 25 -6.68 -2.71 18.32
N GLU A 26 -5.64 -2.20 18.98
CA GLU A 26 -5.70 -0.94 19.75
C GLU A 26 -4.94 0.20 19.07
N GLN A 27 -4.56 0.04 17.80
CA GLN A 27 -3.83 1.07 17.08
C GLN A 27 -4.78 2.21 16.69
N GLU A 28 -4.46 3.43 17.13
CA GLU A 28 -5.14 4.62 16.62
C GLU A 28 -4.86 4.77 15.11
N ILE A 29 -5.93 4.98 14.34
CA ILE A 29 -5.85 5.05 12.88
C ILE A 29 -6.09 6.49 12.43
N VAL A 30 -5.07 7.06 11.81
CA VAL A 30 -5.13 8.34 11.10
C VAL A 30 -5.01 8.07 9.61
N LEU A 31 -6.05 8.41 8.85
CA LEU A 31 -6.03 8.33 7.40
C LEU A 31 -5.54 9.67 6.82
N VAL A 32 -4.43 9.62 6.08
CA VAL A 32 -3.87 10.78 5.39
C VAL A 32 -4.14 10.63 3.90
N THR A 33 -4.87 11.57 3.29
CA THR A 33 -5.24 11.48 1.86
C THR A 33 -4.94 12.75 1.08
N ASP A 34 -4.94 12.65 -0.25
CA ASP A 34 -5.00 13.82 -1.12
C ASP A 34 -6.41 14.46 -1.11
N GLY A 35 -6.61 15.48 -1.96
CA GLY A 35 -7.87 16.22 -2.05
C GLY A 35 -9.00 15.53 -2.82
N ASN A 36 -8.91 14.24 -3.18
CA ASN A 36 -9.98 13.55 -3.91
C ASN A 36 -11.23 13.39 -3.03
N PRO A 37 -12.43 13.82 -3.48
CA PRO A 37 -13.67 13.72 -2.72
C PRO A 37 -14.15 12.29 -2.41
N SER A 38 -13.61 11.26 -3.08
CA SER A 38 -13.97 9.88 -2.77
C SER A 38 -13.52 9.43 -1.37
N TYR A 39 -12.42 9.99 -0.85
CA TYR A 39 -11.92 9.66 0.48
C TYR A 39 -12.85 10.10 1.62
N PRO A 40 -13.24 11.38 1.75
CA PRO A 40 -14.15 11.80 2.82
C PRO A 40 -15.50 11.07 2.75
N ALA A 41 -16.01 10.80 1.54
CA ALA A 41 -17.24 10.02 1.38
C ALA A 41 -17.08 8.57 1.89
N GLY A 42 -15.95 7.92 1.58
CA GLY A 42 -15.64 6.57 2.07
C GLY A 42 -15.41 6.53 3.57
N ILE A 43 -14.73 7.52 4.14
CA ILE A 43 -14.49 7.62 5.60
C ILE A 43 -15.82 7.80 6.34
N HIS A 44 -16.72 8.65 5.82
CA HIS A 44 -18.06 8.80 6.38
C HIS A 44 -18.81 7.45 6.43
N PHE A 45 -18.74 6.66 5.35
CA PHE A 45 -19.33 5.32 5.32
C PHE A 45 -18.67 4.34 6.31
N ILE A 46 -17.34 4.36 6.44
CA ILE A 46 -16.62 3.47 7.37
C ILE A 46 -16.99 3.81 8.82
N ASN A 47 -17.02 5.10 9.18
CA ASN A 47 -17.38 5.57 10.52
C ASN A 47 -18.81 5.23 10.95
N GLN A 48 -19.71 4.89 10.02
CA GLN A 48 -21.04 4.36 10.39
C GLN A 48 -20.98 2.96 11.02
N ASN A 49 -19.88 2.23 10.79
CA ASN A 49 -19.72 0.82 11.18
C ASN A 49 -18.42 0.53 11.94
N TYR A 50 -17.62 1.56 12.24
CA TYR A 50 -16.30 1.45 12.85
C TYR A 50 -16.19 2.38 14.05
N GLU A 51 -15.82 1.84 15.21
CA GLU A 51 -15.65 2.57 16.46
C GLU A 51 -14.23 2.32 17.02
N PRO A 52 -13.49 3.36 17.44
CA PRO A 52 -13.85 4.78 17.38
C PRO A 52 -13.78 5.34 15.94
N ASN A 53 -14.50 6.46 15.70
CA ASN A 53 -14.43 7.17 14.42
C ASN A 53 -12.99 7.45 13.97
N LEU A 54 -12.72 7.20 12.69
CA LEU A 54 -11.42 7.42 12.08
C LEU A 54 -11.08 8.90 12.00
N THR A 55 -9.83 9.23 12.33
CA THR A 55 -9.27 10.57 12.14
C THR A 55 -8.84 10.73 10.68
N HIS A 56 -9.32 11.80 10.02
CA HIS A 56 -8.95 12.13 8.64
C HIS A 56 -8.10 13.39 8.58
N LYS A 57 -6.97 13.30 7.87
CA LYS A 57 -6.04 14.40 7.60
C LYS A 57 -5.89 14.56 6.10
N LYS A 58 -6.07 15.78 5.60
CA LYS A 58 -6.13 16.05 4.15
C LYS A 58 -4.94 16.91 3.73
N VAL A 59 -4.05 16.37 2.90
CA VAL A 59 -2.85 17.07 2.43
C VAL A 59 -2.98 17.39 0.95
N ILE A 60 -3.26 18.66 0.63
CA ILE A 60 -3.46 19.13 -0.76
C ILE A 60 -2.24 19.90 -1.26
N GLY A 61 -1.93 19.74 -2.55
CA GLY A 61 -0.93 20.56 -3.22
C GLY A 61 0.51 20.26 -2.82
N LEU A 62 1.40 21.16 -3.24
CA LEU A 62 2.86 21.03 -3.07
C LEU A 62 3.43 21.90 -1.94
N GLN A 63 2.65 22.82 -1.39
CA GLN A 63 3.10 23.79 -0.39
C GLN A 63 2.50 23.51 0.99
N ASN A 64 3.29 23.75 2.05
CA ASN A 64 2.82 23.76 3.43
C ASN A 64 2.02 25.05 3.68
N LEU A 65 0.72 24.98 3.45
CA LEU A 65 -0.18 26.12 3.65
C LEU A 65 -0.69 26.21 5.09
N ASP A 66 -0.58 25.12 5.86
CA ASP A 66 -0.95 25.02 7.26
C ASP A 66 -0.07 23.98 7.99
N SER A 67 -0.09 24.02 9.33
CA SER A 67 0.75 23.17 10.19
C SER A 67 0.39 21.68 10.09
N GLU A 68 -0.88 21.36 9.84
CA GLU A 68 -1.33 19.98 9.63
C GLU A 68 -0.73 19.41 8.34
N SER A 69 -0.79 20.18 7.25
CA SER A 69 -0.19 19.82 5.97
C SER A 69 1.31 19.64 6.09
N GLU A 70 1.99 20.43 6.91
CA GLU A 70 3.42 20.27 7.19
C GLU A 70 3.74 18.97 7.93
N GLU A 71 2.97 18.67 8.98
CA GLU A 71 3.12 17.45 9.79
C GLU A 71 2.89 16.17 8.96
N PHE A 72 1.84 16.14 8.13
CA PHE A 72 1.44 14.93 7.42
C PHE A 72 2.01 14.81 5.99
N ARG A 73 2.69 15.83 5.44
CA ARG A 73 3.29 15.78 4.10
C ARG A 73 4.29 14.63 3.87
N PRO A 74 5.17 14.26 4.83
CA PRO A 74 6.11 13.17 4.61
C PRO A 74 5.41 11.85 4.18
N PHE A 75 4.20 11.60 4.65
CA PHE A 75 3.41 10.42 4.24
C PHE A 75 2.93 10.53 2.79
N LYS A 76 2.47 11.70 2.36
CA LYS A 76 2.10 11.96 0.96
C LYS A 76 3.29 11.75 0.03
N GLU A 77 4.44 12.30 0.38
CA GLU A 77 5.67 12.18 -0.43
C GLU A 77 6.17 10.73 -0.52
N LEU A 78 6.04 9.95 0.56
CA LEU A 78 6.35 8.53 0.59
C LEU A 78 5.50 7.76 -0.43
N ILE A 79 4.18 7.95 -0.41
CA ILE A 79 3.25 7.30 -1.34
C ILE A 79 3.45 7.79 -2.78
N GLU A 80 3.73 9.07 -3.00
CA GLU A 80 4.06 9.60 -4.34
C GLU A 80 5.35 9.00 -4.90
N ARG A 81 6.36 8.77 -4.06
CA ARG A 81 7.60 8.08 -4.44
C ARG A 81 7.33 6.62 -4.80
N LEU A 82 6.56 5.90 -3.99
CA LEU A 82 6.12 4.54 -4.27
C LEU A 82 5.40 4.46 -5.62
N ASN A 83 4.43 5.36 -5.86
CA ASN A 83 3.66 5.41 -7.10
C ASN A 83 4.52 5.71 -8.33
N ARG A 84 5.55 6.55 -8.20
CA ARG A 84 6.52 6.78 -9.28
C ARG A 84 7.32 5.52 -9.60
N THR A 85 7.82 4.82 -8.58
CA THR A 85 8.51 3.53 -8.75
C THR A 85 7.59 2.49 -9.39
N TYR A 86 6.34 2.39 -8.94
CA TYR A 86 5.36 1.48 -9.53
C TYR A 86 5.12 1.75 -11.01
N LYS A 87 4.88 3.02 -11.38
CA LYS A 87 4.70 3.43 -12.78
C LYS A 87 5.93 3.15 -13.64
N PHE A 88 7.14 3.30 -13.09
CA PHE A 88 8.37 2.97 -13.80
C PHE A 88 8.42 1.49 -14.20
N HIS A 89 8.06 0.58 -13.28
CA HIS A 89 8.04 -0.87 -13.57
C HIS A 89 6.89 -1.29 -14.48
N THR A 90 5.70 -0.68 -14.36
CA THR A 90 4.52 -1.08 -15.16
C THR A 90 4.52 -0.50 -16.57
N ARG A 91 5.15 0.67 -16.81
CA ARG A 91 5.30 1.23 -18.16
C ARG A 91 6.13 0.34 -19.08
N ALA A 92 7.17 -0.30 -18.54
CA ALA A 92 7.99 -1.26 -19.29
C ALA A 92 7.18 -2.49 -19.76
N ALA A 93 6.04 -2.79 -19.10
CA ALA A 93 5.15 -3.90 -19.46
C ALA A 93 4.01 -3.49 -20.42
N TYR A 94 4.09 -2.30 -21.06
CA TYR A 94 3.03 -1.72 -21.90
C TYR A 94 1.67 -1.53 -21.18
N GLY A 95 1.69 -1.37 -19.86
CA GLY A 95 0.47 -1.20 -19.06
C GLY A 95 -0.24 -2.52 -18.76
N PHE A 96 -1.58 -2.49 -18.72
CA PHE A 96 -2.40 -3.63 -18.34
C PHE A 96 -3.34 -4.04 -19.48
N ASN A 97 -3.08 -5.20 -20.09
CA ASN A 97 -3.91 -5.73 -21.17
C ASN A 97 -5.19 -6.46 -20.66
N SER A 98 -5.27 -6.73 -19.36
CA SER A 98 -6.44 -7.34 -18.71
C SER A 98 -6.43 -7.05 -17.20
N ARG A 99 -7.60 -7.19 -16.56
CA ARG A 99 -7.72 -7.07 -15.10
C ARG A 99 -6.82 -8.08 -14.38
N ASN A 100 -6.79 -9.33 -14.84
CA ASN A 100 -5.95 -10.36 -14.26
C ASN A 100 -4.46 -10.04 -14.41
N GLY A 101 -4.05 -9.49 -15.57
CA GLY A 101 -2.69 -9.01 -15.78
C GLY A 101 -2.32 -7.89 -14.83
N ALA A 102 -3.23 -6.94 -14.59
CA ALA A 102 -3.03 -5.89 -13.60
C ALA A 102 -2.89 -6.42 -12.18
N VAL A 103 -3.72 -7.38 -11.77
CA VAL A 103 -3.60 -8.02 -10.45
C VAL A 103 -2.26 -8.74 -10.32
N ALA A 104 -1.87 -9.52 -11.33
CA ALA A 104 -0.61 -10.27 -11.32
C ALA A 104 0.60 -9.34 -11.22
N LEU A 105 0.68 -8.30 -12.06
CA LEU A 105 1.77 -7.32 -12.04
C LEU A 105 1.80 -6.52 -10.73
N THR A 106 0.64 -6.11 -10.21
CA THR A 106 0.56 -5.45 -8.89
C THR A 106 1.09 -6.37 -7.81
N THR A 107 0.69 -7.65 -7.82
CA THR A 107 1.14 -8.65 -6.83
C THR A 107 2.64 -8.85 -6.87
N LEU A 108 3.22 -9.00 -8.07
CA LEU A 108 4.66 -9.15 -8.25
C LEU A 108 5.42 -7.90 -7.79
N PHE A 109 4.92 -6.72 -8.13
CA PHE A 109 5.53 -5.46 -7.70
C PHE A 109 5.53 -5.31 -6.18
N VAL A 110 4.37 -5.49 -5.53
CA VAL A 110 4.26 -5.34 -4.07
C VAL A 110 5.13 -6.39 -3.38
N THR A 111 5.15 -7.62 -3.90
CA THR A 111 6.00 -8.68 -3.36
C THR A 111 7.48 -8.30 -3.44
N HIS A 112 7.92 -7.84 -4.60
CA HIS A 112 9.29 -7.40 -4.79
C HIS A 112 9.64 -6.20 -3.89
N TYR A 113 8.79 -5.17 -3.87
CA TYR A 113 9.04 -3.92 -3.15
C TYR A 113 9.11 -4.13 -1.64
N ASN A 114 8.21 -4.92 -1.06
CA ASN A 114 8.06 -5.07 0.39
C ASN A 114 8.91 -6.17 1.00
N PHE A 115 9.17 -7.27 0.28
CA PHE A 115 9.81 -8.46 0.88
C PHE A 115 11.21 -8.77 0.31
N LEU A 116 11.55 -8.23 -0.87
CA LEU A 116 12.76 -8.65 -1.59
C LEU A 116 13.74 -7.52 -1.90
N ARG A 117 13.24 -6.31 -2.17
CA ARG A 117 14.05 -5.17 -2.59
C ARG A 117 14.62 -4.45 -1.36
N PRO A 118 15.95 -4.36 -1.20
CA PRO A 118 16.55 -3.53 -0.16
C PRO A 118 16.36 -2.04 -0.49
N HIS A 119 16.09 -1.22 0.54
CA HIS A 119 15.91 0.24 0.39
C HIS A 119 16.98 1.00 1.15
N ILE A 120 17.59 1.98 0.49
CA ILE A 120 18.64 2.82 1.08
C ILE A 120 18.13 3.56 2.32
N SER A 121 16.88 4.05 2.28
CA SER A 121 16.25 4.72 3.43
C SER A 121 15.99 3.81 4.63
N LEU A 122 16.16 2.50 4.48
CA LEU A 122 15.99 1.49 5.52
C LEU A 122 17.32 0.78 5.81
N ASN A 123 18.46 1.45 5.60
CA ASN A 123 19.81 0.86 5.76
C ASN A 123 19.98 -0.45 4.98
N TYR A 124 19.50 -0.47 3.73
CA TYR A 124 19.50 -1.64 2.84
C TYR A 124 18.66 -2.83 3.36
N SER A 125 17.74 -2.60 4.29
CA SER A 125 16.70 -3.57 4.66
C SER A 125 15.47 -3.49 3.74
N VAL A 126 14.59 -4.50 3.85
CA VAL A 126 13.28 -4.53 3.18
C VAL A 126 12.21 -3.87 4.07
N PRO A 127 11.10 -3.33 3.51
CA PRO A 127 10.05 -2.71 4.30
C PRO A 127 9.34 -3.66 5.27
N ILE A 128 9.14 -4.92 4.85
CA ILE A 128 8.48 -5.95 5.63
C ILE A 128 9.39 -7.18 5.66
N PRO A 129 10.30 -7.31 6.63
CA PRO A 129 11.15 -8.49 6.74
C PRO A 129 10.32 -9.72 7.10
N LEU A 130 10.63 -10.85 6.47
CA LEU A 130 10.02 -12.15 6.75
C LEU A 130 11.09 -13.09 7.27
N GLU A 131 10.89 -13.64 8.47
CA GLU A 131 11.83 -14.59 9.09
C GLU A 131 12.19 -15.77 8.17
N PRO A 132 11.25 -16.40 7.42
CA PRO A 132 11.59 -17.49 6.50
C PRO A 132 12.54 -17.13 5.35
N LEU A 133 12.79 -15.83 5.09
CA LEU A 133 13.66 -15.36 4.02
C LEU A 133 15.05 -14.93 4.51
N ARG A 134 15.28 -14.94 5.83
CA ARG A 134 16.46 -14.33 6.48
C ARG A 134 17.78 -14.95 6.01
N ASP A 135 17.84 -16.27 5.95
CA ASP A 135 19.07 -17.02 5.66
C ASP A 135 19.19 -17.42 4.18
N ILE A 136 18.46 -16.74 3.30
CA ILE A 136 18.49 -16.98 1.85
C ILE A 136 19.20 -15.82 1.18
N ASP A 137 20.41 -16.05 0.66
CA ASP A 137 21.21 -14.97 0.06
C ASP A 137 20.75 -14.57 -1.34
N THR A 138 20.26 -15.53 -2.12
CA THR A 138 19.93 -15.31 -3.53
C THR A 138 18.51 -14.79 -3.71
N LEU A 139 18.33 -13.84 -4.62
CA LEU A 139 17.00 -13.34 -4.98
C LEU A 139 16.09 -14.47 -5.50
N GLN A 140 16.65 -15.40 -6.28
CA GLN A 140 15.96 -16.57 -6.81
C GLN A 140 15.48 -17.49 -5.69
N GLY A 141 16.33 -17.76 -4.69
CA GLY A 141 15.97 -18.54 -3.52
C GLY A 141 14.84 -17.88 -2.72
N LYS A 142 14.90 -16.56 -2.53
CA LYS A 142 13.83 -15.83 -1.82
C LYS A 142 12.51 -15.91 -2.58
N TRP A 143 12.53 -15.76 -3.91
CA TRP A 143 11.34 -15.96 -4.74
C TRP A 143 10.77 -17.37 -4.63
N ALA A 144 11.62 -18.40 -4.74
CA ALA A 144 11.19 -19.78 -4.58
C ALA A 144 10.55 -20.02 -3.22
N LYS A 145 11.12 -19.46 -2.14
CA LYS A 145 10.56 -19.56 -0.79
C LYS A 145 9.22 -18.84 -0.66
N ILE A 146 9.06 -17.65 -1.23
CA ILE A 146 7.77 -16.94 -1.23
C ILE A 146 6.70 -17.76 -1.97
N LEU A 147 7.03 -18.32 -3.13
CA LEU A 147 6.10 -19.17 -3.89
C LEU A 147 5.70 -20.40 -3.07
N GLN A 148 6.67 -21.05 -2.42
CA GLN A 148 6.40 -22.16 -1.52
C GLN A 148 5.39 -21.76 -0.44
N LEU A 149 5.67 -20.69 0.32
CA LEU A 149 4.81 -20.19 1.40
C LEU A 149 3.40 -19.83 0.92
N ALA A 150 3.26 -19.32 -0.31
CA ALA A 150 1.97 -18.98 -0.89
C ALA A 150 1.16 -20.20 -1.35
N THR A 151 1.82 -21.33 -1.61
CA THR A 151 1.19 -22.59 -2.06
C THR A 151 1.01 -23.61 -0.94
N GLU A 152 1.65 -23.41 0.21
CA GLU A 152 1.42 -24.23 1.39
C GLU A 152 -0.03 -24.01 1.87
N PRO A 153 -0.82 -25.08 2.10
CA PRO A 153 -2.13 -24.94 2.68
C PRO A 153 -1.97 -24.31 4.06
N SER A 154 -2.62 -23.17 4.27
CA SER A 154 -2.68 -22.55 5.58
C SER A 154 -3.27 -23.56 6.56
N LEU A 155 -2.47 -24.04 7.51
CA LEU A 155 -2.96 -24.73 8.69
C LEU A 155 -3.63 -23.69 9.58
N ASN A 156 -4.84 -23.27 9.19
CA ASN A 156 -5.80 -22.48 9.99
C ASN A 156 -7.18 -22.63 9.36
#